data_AF-A0A2W6ZI34-F1
#
_entry.id   AF-A0A2W6ZI34-F1
#
_cell.length_a   1.000
_cell.length_b   1.000
_cell.length_c   1.000
_cell.angle_alpha   90.00
_cell.angle_beta   90.00
_cell.angle_gamma   90.00
#
_symmetry.space_group_name_H-M   'P 1'
#
loop_
_entity.id
_entity.type
_entity.pdbx_description
1 polymer ?
#
loop_
_entity_poly.entity_id
_entity_poly.type
_entity_poly.pdbx_seq_one_letter_code
_entity_poly.pdbx_strand_id
1 'polypeptide(L)'
;MPSQTLTGKASKGSVAIQVSHGRLQLRFRFAGDRKYISLGFADTPRNRKLAEMKVREIELDILAGHFDETLARYKPRKAATKELVEEITPKPPPTLLELWSQYTSYKASSVKETTQLYYESFEKLFEKVGAVPFDERIAR
;
A
#
# COMPACT_ATOMS: atom_id res chain seq x y z
N MET A 1 9.69 20.23 -33.51
CA MET A 1 9.65 19.05 -34.41
C MET A 1 8.92 17.91 -33.70
N PRO A 2 7.62 17.68 -33.94
CA PRO A 2 6.95 16.51 -33.39
C PRO A 2 7.33 15.26 -34.20
N SER A 3 7.93 14.26 -33.55
CA SER A 3 8.31 12.98 -34.16
C SER A 3 7.05 12.14 -34.43
N GLN A 4 6.88 11.71 -35.67
CA GLN A 4 5.80 10.84 -36.12
C GLN A 4 5.82 9.50 -35.34
N THR A 5 4.78 9.20 -34.58
CA THR A 5 4.57 7.84 -34.02
C THR A 5 3.87 6.99 -35.06
N LEU A 6 4.59 6.01 -35.63
CA LEU A 6 4.00 5.00 -36.51
C LEU A 6 2.87 4.29 -35.77
N THR A 7 1.64 4.53 -36.18
CA THR A 7 0.41 3.83 -35.73
C THR A 7 0.38 2.42 -36.32
N GLY A 8 1.35 1.59 -35.93
CA GLY A 8 1.31 0.14 -36.10
C GLY A 8 0.77 -0.50 -34.82
N LYS A 9 -0.03 -1.56 -34.94
CA LYS A 9 -0.34 -2.42 -33.80
C LYS A 9 0.99 -2.86 -33.18
N ALA A 10 1.20 -2.54 -31.90
CA ALA A 10 2.41 -2.95 -31.19
C ALA A 10 2.57 -4.47 -31.33
N SER A 11 3.77 -4.92 -31.68
CA SER A 11 4.08 -6.34 -31.82
C SER A 11 3.76 -7.08 -30.53
N LYS A 12 3.40 -8.37 -30.65
CA LYS A 12 3.10 -9.23 -29.50
C LYS A 12 4.31 -9.21 -28.55
N GLY A 13 4.09 -8.79 -27.31
CA GLY A 13 5.14 -8.65 -26.29
C GLY A 13 5.76 -7.25 -26.15
N SER A 14 5.37 -6.26 -26.95
CA SER A 14 5.87 -4.89 -26.80
C SER A 14 5.47 -4.28 -25.45
N VAL A 15 6.47 -3.77 -24.72
CA VAL A 15 6.27 -3.12 -23.42
C VAL A 15 6.48 -1.62 -23.54
N ALA A 16 5.44 -0.85 -23.19
CA ALA A 16 5.51 0.61 -23.20
C ALA A 16 5.79 1.16 -21.79
N ILE A 17 6.59 2.22 -21.72
CA ILE A 17 6.78 3.01 -20.50
C ILE A 17 5.70 4.09 -20.47
N GLN A 18 4.91 4.11 -19.41
CA GLN A 18 3.88 5.10 -19.13
C GLN A 18 4.21 5.82 -17.82
N VAL A 19 3.91 7.12 -17.76
CA VAL A 19 3.98 7.90 -16.52
C VAL A 19 2.57 7.99 -15.92
N SER A 20 2.42 7.61 -14.66
CA SER A 20 1.18 7.73 -13.89
C SER A 20 1.49 8.43 -12.57
N HIS A 21 0.81 9.55 -12.29
CA HIS A 21 1.00 10.34 -11.06
C HIS A 21 2.48 10.68 -10.77
N GLY A 22 3.24 11.02 -11.82
CA GLY A 22 4.68 11.33 -11.71
C GLY A 22 5.59 10.12 -11.48
N ARG A 23 5.07 8.89 -11.57
CA ARG A 23 5.80 7.63 -11.38
C ARG A 23 5.85 6.81 -12.66
N LEU A 24 6.96 6.10 -12.86
CA LEU A 24 7.17 5.22 -14.01
C LEU A 24 6.44 3.89 -13.83
N GLN A 25 5.67 3.52 -14.85
CA GLN A 25 4.89 2.30 -14.93
C GLN A 25 5.13 1.63 -16.29
N LEU A 26 5.28 0.31 -16.30
CA LEU A 26 5.35 -0.48 -17.53
C LEU A 26 3.97 -1.03 -17.85
N ARG A 27 3.54 -0.86 -19.10
CA ARG A 27 2.26 -1.34 -19.62
C ARG A 27 2.47 -2.22 -20.83
N PHE A 28 1.92 -3.43 -20.78
CA PHE A 28 2.00 -4.38 -21.89
C PHE A 28 0.82 -5.35 -21.90
N ARG A 29 0.74 -6.16 -22.96
CA ARG A 29 -0.24 -7.24 -23.07
C ARG A 29 0.50 -8.57 -23.18
N PHE A 30 0.09 -9.52 -22.35
CA PHE A 30 0.58 -10.90 -22.36
C PHE A 30 -0.62 -11.84 -22.22
N ALA A 31 -0.65 -12.91 -23.01
CA ALA A 31 -1.74 -13.91 -23.02
C ALA A 31 -3.18 -13.37 -23.16
N GLY A 32 -3.37 -12.18 -23.76
CA GLY A 32 -4.69 -11.55 -23.93
C GLY A 32 -5.04 -10.54 -22.85
N ASP A 33 -4.35 -10.57 -21.71
CA ASP A 33 -4.56 -9.68 -20.58
C ASP A 33 -3.65 -8.45 -20.61
N ARG A 34 -4.17 -7.34 -20.08
CA ARG A 34 -3.41 -6.10 -19.87
C ARG A 34 -2.71 -6.18 -18.52
N LYS A 35 -1.38 -6.11 -18.52
CA LYS A 35 -0.56 -6.15 -17.30
C LYS A 35 0.09 -4.79 -17.08
N TYR A 36 0.17 -4.40 -15.81
CA TYR A 36 0.76 -3.16 -15.36
C TYR A 36 1.80 -3.45 -14.27
N ILE A 37 3.02 -2.93 -14.44
CA ILE A 37 4.09 -3.06 -13.45
C ILE A 37 4.52 -1.66 -13.03
N SER A 38 4.24 -1.28 -11.79
CA SER A 38 4.71 -0.02 -11.23
C SER A 38 6.15 -0.19 -10.73
N LEU A 39 7.08 0.57 -11.29
CA LEU A 39 8.49 0.53 -10.87
C LEU A 39 8.75 1.38 -9.62
N GLY A 40 7.84 2.29 -9.28
CA GLY A 40 7.99 3.15 -8.10
C GLY A 40 9.11 4.20 -8.21
N PHE A 41 9.67 4.39 -9.39
CA PHE A 41 10.64 5.46 -9.64
C PHE A 41 9.92 6.73 -10.12
N ALA A 42 10.42 7.90 -9.71
CA ALA A 42 9.99 9.18 -10.28
C ALA A 42 10.42 9.30 -11.74
N ASP A 43 9.69 10.06 -12.56
CA ASP A 43 10.05 10.34 -13.95
C ASP A 43 11.29 11.24 -14.03
N THR A 44 12.47 10.63 -13.98
CA THR A 44 13.76 11.29 -14.22
C THR A 44 14.48 10.58 -15.38
N PRO A 45 15.37 11.26 -16.12
CA PRO A 45 16.08 10.64 -17.24
C PRO A 45 16.86 9.38 -16.85
N ARG A 46 17.43 9.36 -15.64
CA ARG A 46 18.14 8.19 -15.09
C ARG A 46 17.18 7.03 -14.83
N ASN A 47 16.03 7.30 -14.21
CA ASN A 47 15.04 6.27 -13.91
C ASN A 47 14.34 5.76 -15.17
N ARG A 48 14.20 6.59 -16.21
CA ARG A 48 13.69 6.16 -17.51
C ARG A 48 14.62 5.14 -18.17
N LYS A 49 15.95 5.36 -18.12
CA LYS A 49 16.92 4.34 -18.57
C LYS A 49 16.81 3.03 -17.80
N LEU A 50 16.59 3.09 -16.48
CA LEU A 50 16.36 1.88 -15.68
C LEU A 50 15.06 1.17 -16.07
N ALA A 51 13.99 1.94 -16.34
CA ALA A 51 12.74 1.40 -16.85
C ALA A 51 12.91 0.75 -18.23
N GLU A 52 13.70 1.34 -19.13
CA GLU A 52 14.03 0.76 -20.43
C GLU A 52 14.80 -0.57 -20.30
N MET A 53 15.73 -0.68 -19.34
CA MET A 53 16.40 -1.95 -19.06
C MET A 53 15.40 -3.03 -18.62
N LYS A 54 14.43 -2.67 -17.77
CA LYS A 54 13.37 -3.58 -17.32
C LYS A 54 12.39 -3.95 -18.44
N VAL A 55 12.09 -3.02 -19.35
CA VAL A 55 11.33 -3.29 -20.58
C VAL A 55 12.01 -4.39 -21.37
N ARG A 56 13.30 -4.26 -21.66
CA ARG A 56 14.06 -5.25 -22.44
C ARG A 56 14.10 -6.62 -21.77
N GLU A 57 14.25 -6.66 -20.45
CA GLU A 57 14.22 -7.90 -19.66
C GLU A 57 12.87 -8.63 -19.85
N ILE A 58 11.76 -7.91 -19.74
CA ILE A 58 10.42 -8.46 -19.93
C ILE A 58 10.19 -8.90 -21.38
N GLU A 59 10.61 -8.09 -22.36
CA GLU A 59 10.49 -8.45 -23.77
C GLU A 59 11.26 -9.73 -24.10
N LEU A 60 12.48 -9.89 -23.56
CA LEU A 60 13.27 -11.11 -23.71
C LEU A 60 12.58 -12.31 -23.06
N ASP A 61 12.04 -12.17 -21.86
CA ASP A 61 11.37 -13.28 -21.16
C ASP A 61 10.06 -13.70 -21.84
N ILE A 62 9.32 -12.74 -22.42
CA ILE A 62 8.14 -13.02 -23.25
C ILE A 62 8.53 -13.79 -24.51
N LEU A 63 9.62 -13.41 -25.18
CA LEU A 63 10.12 -14.10 -26.36
C LEU A 63 10.64 -15.50 -26.02
N ALA A 64 11.30 -15.65 -24.88
CA ALA A 64 11.84 -16.92 -24.40
C ALA A 64 10.77 -17.85 -23.81
N GLY A 65 9.55 -17.38 -23.59
CA GLY A 65 8.47 -18.16 -22.96
C GLY A 65 8.63 -18.39 -21.46
N HIS A 66 9.54 -17.66 -20.79
CA HIS A 66 9.82 -17.76 -19.36
C HIS A 66 9.20 -16.59 -18.56
N PHE A 67 8.19 -15.94 -19.12
CA PHE A 67 7.55 -14.80 -18.50
C PHE A 67 6.81 -15.22 -17.22
N ASP A 68 7.20 -14.62 -16.11
CA ASP A 68 6.53 -14.81 -14.81
C ASP A 68 5.25 -13.97 -14.72
N GLU A 69 4.09 -14.63 -14.83
CA GLU A 69 2.77 -14.00 -14.75
C GLU A 69 2.49 -13.34 -13.39
N THR A 70 3.18 -13.76 -12.32
CA THR A 70 3.01 -13.20 -10.98
C THR A 70 3.64 -11.80 -10.85
N LEU A 71 4.42 -11.37 -11.86
CA LEU A 71 5.14 -10.10 -11.92
C LEU A 71 6.13 -9.91 -10.76
N ALA A 72 6.36 -10.94 -9.93
CA ALA A 72 7.16 -10.86 -8.72
C ALA A 72 8.64 -10.67 -9.07
N ARG A 73 9.12 -11.33 -10.13
CA ARG A 73 10.50 -11.23 -10.62
C ARG A 73 10.88 -9.85 -11.16
N TYR A 74 9.92 -9.14 -11.75
CA TYR A 74 10.18 -7.86 -12.44
C TYR A 74 9.96 -6.63 -11.57
N LYS A 75 9.24 -6.77 -10.46
CA LYS A 75 9.12 -5.68 -9.49
C LYS A 75 10.52 -5.39 -8.95
N PRO A 76 10.94 -4.11 -8.87
CA PRO A 76 12.15 -3.79 -8.15
C PRO A 76 11.93 -4.31 -6.74
N ARG A 77 12.73 -5.32 -6.36
CA ARG A 77 12.82 -5.80 -4.98
C ARG A 77 13.00 -4.53 -4.20
N LYS A 78 11.96 -4.10 -3.46
CA LYS A 78 12.09 -2.96 -2.56
C LYS A 78 13.33 -3.32 -1.77
N ALA A 79 14.44 -2.60 -2.00
CA ALA A 79 15.57 -2.67 -1.10
C ALA A 79 14.90 -2.50 0.24
N ALA A 80 15.02 -3.50 1.10
CA ALA A 80 14.25 -3.60 2.32
C ALA A 80 14.49 -2.31 3.12
N THR A 81 13.68 -1.28 2.85
CA THR A 81 13.04 -0.56 3.91
C THR A 81 12.48 -1.68 4.72
N LYS A 82 13.12 -1.89 5.88
CA LYS A 82 12.52 -2.41 7.08
C LYS A 82 11.18 -1.67 7.26
N GLU A 83 10.21 -1.97 6.40
CA GLU A 83 8.85 -2.16 6.83
C GLU A 83 9.06 -3.25 7.87
N LEU A 84 9.19 -2.79 9.12
CA LEU A 84 8.87 -3.58 10.28
C LEU A 84 7.64 -4.35 9.81
N VAL A 85 7.83 -5.64 9.55
CA VAL A 85 6.71 -6.55 9.44
C VAL A 85 6.19 -6.53 10.88
N GLU A 86 5.37 -5.52 11.19
CA GLU A 86 4.31 -5.72 12.16
C GLU A 86 3.52 -6.85 11.52
N GLU A 87 3.90 -8.05 11.94
CA GLU A 87 3.13 -9.25 11.87
C GLU A 87 1.66 -8.83 11.91
N ILE A 88 0.91 -9.19 10.89
CA ILE A 88 -0.55 -9.13 10.91
C ILE A 88 -0.99 -10.20 11.92
N THR A 89 -0.57 -10.07 13.17
CA THR A 89 -1.39 -10.51 14.28
C THR A 89 -2.66 -9.67 14.12
N PRO A 90 -3.85 -10.29 14.06
CA PRO A 90 -5.05 -9.51 14.24
C PRO A 90 -4.86 -8.81 15.59
N LYS A 91 -4.62 -7.49 15.57
CA LYS A 91 -4.54 -6.70 16.80
C LYS A 91 -5.78 -7.11 17.59
N PRO A 92 -5.62 -7.70 18.80
CA PRO A 92 -6.78 -8.11 19.57
C PRO A 92 -7.69 -6.89 19.67
N PRO A 93 -9.02 -7.09 19.55
CA PRO A 93 -9.95 -5.97 19.63
C PRO A 93 -9.59 -5.15 20.86
N PRO A 94 -9.35 -3.83 20.70
CA PRO A 94 -8.82 -3.00 21.78
C PRO A 94 -9.76 -3.14 22.97
N THR A 95 -9.18 -3.39 24.14
CA THR A 95 -9.97 -3.53 25.37
C THR A 95 -10.65 -2.20 25.67
N LEU A 96 -11.82 -2.23 26.32
CA LEU A 96 -12.58 -1.03 26.68
C LEU A 96 -11.71 0.06 27.36
N LEU A 97 -10.75 -0.36 28.17
CA LEU A 97 -9.79 0.53 28.85
C LEU A 97 -8.83 1.23 27.85
N GLU A 98 -8.35 0.51 26.82
CA GLU A 98 -7.50 1.08 25.77
C GLU A 98 -8.26 2.14 24.96
N LEU A 99 -9.53 1.85 24.62
CA LEU A 99 -10.41 2.80 23.93
C LEU A 99 -10.69 4.04 24.79
N TRP A 100 -10.96 3.85 26.09
CA TRP A 100 -11.21 4.95 27.01
C TRP A 100 -9.99 5.86 27.14
N SER A 101 -8.79 5.30 27.27
CA SER A 101 -7.53 6.06 27.34
C SER A 101 -7.25 6.86 26.06
N GLN A 102 -7.51 6.28 24.88
CA GLN A 102 -7.41 7.02 23.61
C GLN A 102 -8.45 8.16 23.52
N TYR A 103 -9.66 7.93 24.00
CA TYR A 103 -10.71 8.95 24.03
C TYR A 103 -10.39 10.10 24.99
N THR A 104 -9.96 9.79 26.23
CA THR A 104 -9.62 10.81 27.23
C THR A 104 -8.44 11.65 26.79
N SER A 105 -7.39 11.04 26.22
CA SER A 105 -6.24 11.79 25.67
C SER A 105 -6.64 12.70 24.50
N TYR A 106 -7.49 12.24 23.58
CA TYR A 106 -8.04 13.08 22.52
C TYR A 106 -8.86 14.26 23.08
N LYS A 107 -9.74 13.99 24.05
CA LYS A 107 -10.64 14.98 24.63
C LYS A 107 -9.99 15.89 25.67
N ALA A 108 -8.85 15.51 26.26
CA ALA A 108 -8.16 16.29 27.29
C ALA A 108 -7.86 17.73 26.81
N SER A 109 -7.51 17.89 25.53
CA SER A 109 -7.26 19.19 24.90
C SER A 109 -8.49 20.11 24.79
N SER A 110 -9.70 19.54 24.82
CA SER A 110 -10.96 20.23 24.49
C SER A 110 -11.90 20.36 25.69
N VAL A 111 -11.54 19.80 26.84
CA VAL A 111 -12.43 19.61 27.99
C VAL A 111 -11.92 20.40 29.20
N LYS A 112 -12.84 21.03 29.93
CA LYS A 112 -12.55 21.80 31.16
C LYS A 112 -12.02 20.88 32.26
N GLU A 113 -11.14 21.39 33.11
CA GLU A 113 -10.47 20.67 34.20
C GLU A 113 -11.47 19.95 35.14
N THR A 114 -12.61 20.57 35.43
CA THR A 114 -13.67 19.94 36.25
C THR A 114 -14.23 18.68 35.61
N THR A 115 -14.35 18.64 34.27
CA THR A 115 -14.83 17.48 33.52
C THR A 115 -13.77 16.39 33.40
N GLN A 116 -12.49 16.75 33.44
CA GLN A 116 -11.39 15.78 33.49
C GLN A 116 -11.41 14.96 34.80
N LEU A 117 -11.69 15.60 35.94
CA LEU A 117 -11.85 14.90 37.23
C LEU A 117 -12.98 13.84 37.20
N TYR A 118 -14.06 14.10 36.46
CA TYR A 118 -15.11 13.10 36.28
C TYR A 118 -14.61 11.90 35.44
N TYR A 119 -13.75 12.12 34.45
CA TYR A 119 -13.18 11.03 33.63
C TYR A 119 -12.29 10.07 34.46
N GLU A 120 -11.52 10.59 35.41
CA GLU A 120 -10.74 9.76 36.36
C GLU A 120 -11.65 8.89 37.24
N SER A 121 -12.86 9.37 37.54
CA SER A 121 -13.83 8.62 38.32
C SER A 121 -14.38 7.41 37.54
N PHE A 122 -14.49 7.55 36.21
CA PHE A 122 -14.93 6.46 35.32
C PHE A 122 -13.84 5.40 35.12
N GLU A 123 -12.56 5.75 35.15
CA GLU A 123 -11.46 4.77 35.06
C GLU A 123 -11.55 3.71 36.17
N LYS A 124 -11.83 4.14 37.41
CA LYS A 124 -12.06 3.24 38.56
C LYS A 124 -13.25 2.30 38.38
N LEU A 125 -14.25 2.70 37.60
CA LEU A 125 -15.39 1.85 37.26
C LEU A 125 -15.01 0.82 36.19
N PHE A 126 -14.25 1.22 35.17
CA PHE A 126 -13.76 0.29 34.15
C PHE A 126 -12.80 -0.76 34.71
N GLU A 127 -11.97 -0.41 35.69
CA GLU A 127 -11.14 -1.36 36.43
C GLU A 127 -11.97 -2.43 37.18
N LYS A 128 -13.12 -2.04 37.77
CA LYS A 128 -14.03 -2.96 38.47
C LYS A 128 -14.85 -3.84 37.54
N VAL A 129 -15.17 -3.34 36.35
CA VAL A 129 -15.96 -4.07 35.33
C VAL A 129 -15.12 -5.18 34.66
N GLY A 130 -13.79 -5.06 34.68
CA GLY A 130 -12.88 -6.07 34.13
C GLY A 130 -12.88 -6.12 32.59
N ALA A 131 -12.07 -7.01 32.02
CA ALA A 131 -11.89 -7.17 30.57
C ALA A 131 -13.14 -7.81 29.93
N VAL A 132 -14.23 -7.07 29.86
CA VAL A 132 -15.43 -7.47 29.12
C VAL A 132 -15.09 -7.38 27.63
N PRO A 133 -15.11 -8.50 26.88
CA PRO A 133 -14.95 -8.45 25.45
C PRO A 133 -16.10 -7.64 24.86
N PHE A 134 -15.79 -6.80 23.86
CA PHE A 134 -16.79 -6.03 23.14
C PHE A 134 -17.64 -7.02 22.32
N ASP A 135 -18.68 -7.57 22.95
CA ASP A 135 -19.63 -8.46 22.29
C ASP A 135 -20.51 -7.59 21.39
N GLU A 136 -20.58 -7.91 20.09
CA GLU A 136 -21.30 -7.14 19.06
C GLU A 136 -22.80 -6.96 19.34
N ARG A 137 -23.30 -7.59 20.41
CA ARG A 137 -24.69 -7.58 20.89
C ARG A 137 -25.15 -6.26 21.52
N ILE A 138 -24.24 -5.32 21.80
CA ILE A 138 -24.59 -4.00 22.36
C ILE A 138 -25.03 -3.02 21.26
N ALA A 139 -24.86 -3.36 19.97
CA ALA A 139 -25.23 -2.51 18.83
C ALA A 139 -26.70 -2.64 18.36
N ARG A 140 -27.67 -2.78 19.29
CA ARG A 140 -29.10 -2.89 18.94
C ARG A 140 -29.96 -1.81 19.57
#